data_AF-A0AAW3PZX1-F1
#
_entry.id   AF-A0AAW3PZX1-F1
#
_cell.length_a   1.000
_cell.length_b   1.000
_cell.length_c   1.000
_cell.angle_alpha   90.00
_cell.angle_beta   90.00
_cell.angle_gamma   90.00
#
_symmetry.space_group_name_H-M   'P 1'
#
loop_
_entity.id
_entity.type
_entity.pdbx_description
1 polymer ?
#
loop_
_entity_poly.entity_id
_entity_poly.type
_entity_poly.pdbx_seq_one_letter_code
_entity_poly.pdbx_strand_id
1 'polypeptide(L)' 'MSTRTIIEMNHDFLLRLLVDPVSFADTLRSACFDHQAELNDDNGRGRPLDLGGGIRIIYRRHHSEDARFVTKYVDIDL' A
#
# COMPACT_ATOMS: atom_id res chain seq x y z
N MET A 1 -8.07 -15.87 6.75
CA MET A 1 -8.10 -14.47 7.24
C MET A 1 -8.13 -13.55 6.04
N SER A 2 -8.98 -12.51 6.05
CA SER A 2 -8.99 -11.48 5.00
C SER A 2 -8.23 -10.26 5.50
N THR A 3 -7.20 -9.88 4.75
CA THR A 3 -6.31 -8.75 5.05
C THR A 3 -6.56 -7.66 4.01
N ARG A 4 -6.59 -6.40 4.45
CA ARG A 4 -6.70 -5.23 3.57
C ARG A 4 -5.37 -4.49 3.58
N THR A 5 -4.92 -4.08 2.40
CA THR A 5 -3.69 -3.28 2.21
C THR A 5 -4.07 -1.98 1.51
N ILE A 6 -3.57 -0.87 2.02
CA ILE A 6 -3.71 0.44 1.40
C ILE A 6 -2.38 0.79 0.76
N ILE A 7 -2.41 1.03 -0.54
CA ILE A 7 -1.24 1.32 -1.37
C ILE A 7 -1.43 2.70 -1.97
N GLU A 8 -0.41 3.54 -1.85
CA GLU A 8 -0.29 4.77 -2.62
C GLU A 8 0.59 4.47 -3.85
N MET A 9 0.14 4.89 -5.03
CA MET A 9 0.89 4.70 -6.27
C MET A 9 0.89 5.99 -7.10
N ASN A 10 2.05 6.36 -7.60
CA ASN A 10 2.19 7.44 -8.57
C ASN A 10 1.42 7.11 -9.87
N HIS A 11 0.62 8.06 -10.35
CA HIS A 11 -0.22 7.84 -11.54
C HIS A 11 0.59 7.58 -12.82
N ASP A 12 1.73 8.24 -13.03
CA ASP A 12 2.56 7.99 -14.20
C ASP A 12 3.16 6.58 -14.16
N PHE A 13 3.53 6.11 -12.96
CA PHE A 13 3.98 4.74 -12.76
C PHE A 13 2.86 3.73 -13.00
N LEU A 14 1.66 3.98 -12.47
CA LEU A 14 0.49 3.15 -12.72
C LEU A 14 0.21 3.03 -14.22
N LEU A 15 0.21 4.14 -14.96
CA LEU A 15 -0.01 4.15 -16.41
C LEU A 15 1.05 3.31 -17.15
N ARG A 16 2.30 3.32 -16.69
CA ARG A 16 3.36 2.46 -17.24
C ARG A 16 3.16 0.99 -16.90
N LEU A 17 2.69 0.66 -15.69
CA LEU A 17 2.39 -0.73 -15.34
C LEU A 17 1.20 -1.28 -16.15
N LEU A 18 0.22 -0.44 -16.46
CA LEU A 18 -0.95 -0.86 -17.25
C LEU A 18 -0.61 -1.28 -18.68
N VAL A 19 0.53 -0.85 -19.24
CA VAL A 19 0.98 -1.33 -20.56
C VAL A 19 1.59 -2.74 -20.51
N ASP A 20 1.94 -3.23 -19.32
CA ASP A 20 2.41 -4.59 -19.07
C ASP A 20 1.65 -5.24 -17.89
N PRO A 21 0.53 -5.92 -18.18
CA PRO A 21 -0.32 -6.55 -17.16
C PRO A 21 0.40 -7.57 -16.26
N VAL A 22 1.47 -8.22 -16.75
CA VAL A 22 2.23 -9.19 -15.94
C VAL A 22 3.03 -8.44 -14.89
N SER A 23 3.78 -7.41 -15.30
CA SER A 23 4.52 -6.54 -14.38
C SER A 23 3.58 -5.87 -13.36
N PHE A 24 2.38 -5.46 -13.76
CA PHE A 24 1.38 -4.93 -12.83
C PHE A 24 0.94 -5.96 -11.78
N ALA A 25 0.63 -7.19 -12.22
CA ALA A 25 0.21 -8.27 -11.33
C ALA A 25 1.32 -8.64 -10.34
N ASP A 26 2.57 -8.76 -10.80
CA ASP A 26 3.72 -9.06 -9.95
C ASP A 26 3.97 -7.96 -8.92
N THR A 27 3.85 -6.69 -9.34
CA THR A 27 3.99 -5.53 -8.47
C THR A 27 2.93 -5.52 -7.37
N LEU A 28 1.66 -5.73 -7.73
CA LEU A 28 0.57 -5.79 -6.76
C LEU A 28 0.69 -6.99 -5.81
N ARG A 29 1.09 -8.16 -6.33
CA ARG A 29 1.34 -9.35 -5.51
C ARG A 29 2.44 -9.06 -4.49
N SER A 30 3.55 -8.49 -4.95
CA SER A 30 4.68 -8.19 -4.08
C SER A 30 4.28 -7.23 -2.97
N ALA A 31 3.64 -6.11 -3.32
CA ALA A 31 3.11 -5.14 -2.36
C ALA A 31 2.12 -5.76 -1.35
N CYS A 32 1.30 -6.73 -1.76
CA CYS A 32 0.31 -7.36 -0.88
C CYS A 32 0.87 -8.48 0.00
N PHE A 33 1.92 -9.20 -0.42
CA PHE A 33 2.30 -10.46 0.22
C PHE A 33 3.74 -10.51 0.72
N ASP A 34 4.68 -9.78 0.12
CA ASP A 34 6.11 -10.01 0.39
C ASP A 34 6.65 -9.16 1.55
N HIS A 35 6.08 -7.98 1.78
CA HIS A 35 6.68 -6.96 2.66
C HIS A 35 6.12 -6.94 4.08
N GLN A 36 5.65 -8.06 4.62
CA GLN A 36 4.95 -8.06 5.92
C GLN A 36 5.87 -7.66 7.09
N ALA A 37 7.12 -8.13 7.12
CA ALA A 37 8.06 -7.83 8.19
C ALA A 37 8.49 -6.35 8.17
N GLU A 38 8.84 -5.85 6.99
CA GLU A 38 9.25 -4.46 6.75
C GLU A 38 8.11 -3.48 7.11
N LEU A 39 6.89 -3.79 6.67
CA LEU A 39 5.72 -2.96 6.95
C LEU A 39 5.40 -2.90 8.45
N ASN A 40 5.60 -3.99 9.19
CA ASN A 40 5.36 -4.00 10.63
C ASN A 40 6.37 -3.10 11.37
N ASP A 41 7.64 -3.10 10.96
CA ASP A 41 8.67 -2.22 11.54
C ASP A 41 8.38 -0.75 11.24
N ASP A 42 8.05 -0.43 9.99
CA ASP A 42 7.74 0.96 9.59
C ASP A 42 6.42 1.46 10.17
N ASN A 43 5.36 0.63 10.21
CA ASN A 43 4.11 0.99 10.90
C ASN A 43 4.34 1.22 12.40
N GLY A 44 5.19 0.42 13.05
CA GLY A 44 5.60 0.62 14.44
C GLY A 44 6.27 1.98 14.67
N ARG A 45 6.83 2.59 13.62
CA ARG A 45 7.45 3.92 13.62
C ARG A 45 6.53 5.01 13.05
N GLY A 46 5.28 4.67 12.72
CA GLY A 46 4.30 5.58 12.12
C GLY A 46 4.67 6.04 10.71
N ARG A 47 5.35 5.19 9.93
CA ARG A 47 5.81 5.50 8.56
C ARG A 47 5.24 4.51 7.56
N PRO A 48 4.92 4.95 6.33
CA PRO A 48 4.64 4.04 5.23
C PRO A 48 5.94 3.36 4.78
N LEU A 49 5.80 2.15 4.23
CA LEU A 49 6.91 1.45 3.59
C LEU A 49 7.01 1.89 2.12
N ASP A 50 8.16 2.43 1.73
CA ASP A 50 8.44 2.84 0.34
C ASP A 50 9.09 1.68 -0.43
N LEU A 51 8.45 1.22 -1.50
CA LEU A 51 8.95 0.14 -2.36
C LEU A 51 9.77 0.68 -3.54
N GLY A 52 9.94 2.00 -3.65
CA GLY A 52 10.53 2.65 -4.80
C GLY A 52 9.57 2.73 -5.99
N GLY A 53 10.02 3.36 -7.07
CA GLY A 53 9.24 3.50 -8.31
C GLY A 53 7.95 4.33 -8.18
N GLY A 54 7.70 4.95 -7.03
CA GLY A 54 6.46 5.66 -6.73
C GLY A 54 5.37 4.78 -6.14
N ILE A 55 5.74 3.66 -5.50
CA ILE A 55 4.79 2.79 -4.75
C ILE A 55 5.12 2.85 -3.27
N ARG A 56 4.08 3.03 -2.45
CA ARG A 56 4.18 2.95 -1.00
C ARG A 56 3.07 2.11 -0.42
N ILE A 57 3.40 1.26 0.54
CA ILE A 57 2.39 0.59 1.37
C ILE A 57 2.15 1.47 2.59
N ILE A 58 0.94 2.02 2.69
CA ILE A 58 0.59 2.96 3.76
C ILE A 58 0.16 2.22 5.02
N TYR A 59 -0.64 1.16 4.85
CA TYR A 59 -1.20 0.45 5.99
C TYR A 59 -1.68 -0.95 5.59
N ARG A 60 -1.67 -1.88 6.55
CA ARG A 60 -2.24 -3.21 6.42
C ARG A 60 -2.99 -3.57 7.69
N ARG A 61 -4.20 -4.08 7.52
CA ARG A 61 -5.11 -4.42 8.61
C ARG A 61 -5.87 -5.71 8.37
N HIS A 62 -6.35 -6.31 9.46
CA HIS A 62 -7.41 -7.29 9.32
C HIS A 62 -8.68 -6.58 8.83
N HIS A 63 -9.46 -7.26 7.99
CA HIS A 63 -10.65 -6.65 7.37
C HIS A 63 -11.69 -6.13 8.37
N SER A 64 -11.67 -6.61 9.62
CA SER A 64 -12.59 -6.21 10.70
C SER A 64 -12.12 -5.03 11.55
N GLU A 65 -10.89 -4.55 11.36
CA GLU A 65 -10.34 -3.43 12.13
C GLU A 65 -10.72 -2.10 11.48
N ASP A 66 -11.27 -1.14 12.21
CA ASP A 66 -11.53 0.18 11.63
C ASP A 66 -10.22 0.95 11.40
N ALA A 67 -10.15 1.74 10.33
CA ALA A 67 -8.99 2.58 10.03
C ALA A 67 -9.40 3.99 9.62
N ARG A 68 -8.72 4.98 10.20
CA ARG A 68 -8.89 6.41 9.89
C ARG A 68 -7.58 6.96 9.35
N PHE A 69 -7.68 7.67 8.22
CA PHE A 69 -6.56 8.33 7.56
C PHE A 69 -6.76 9.84 7.64
N VAL A 70 -5.76 10.53 8.17
CA VAL A 70 -5.75 12.00 8.25
C VAL A 70 -5.00 12.52 7.04
N THR A 71 -5.66 13.27 6.17
CA THR A 71 -5.00 14.02 5.09
C THR A 71 -4.93 15.50 5.44
N LYS A 72 -4.13 16.27 4.70
CA LYS A 72 -4.07 17.74 4.88
C LYS A 72 -5.40 18.45 4.62
N TYR A 73 -6.32 17.81 3.90
CA TYR A 73 -7.54 18.45 3.43
C TYR A 73 -8.77 17.96 4.18
N VAL A 74 -8.83 16.66 4.51
CA VAL A 74 -9.93 16.01 5.23
C VAL A 74 -9.48 14.71 5.92
N ASP A 75 -10.24 14.28 6.91
CA ASP A 75 -10.15 12.92 7.44
C ASP A 75 -10.93 11.95 6.53
N ILE A 76 -10.43 10.73 6.38
CA ILE A 76 -11.02 9.66 5.57
C ILE A 76 -11.23 8.43 6.47
N ASP A 77 -12.47 7.94 6.54
CA ASP A 77 -12.83 6.69 7.24
C ASP A 77 -12.98 5.54 6.21
N LEU A 78 -12.36 4.38 6.46
CA LEU A 78 -12.22 3.25 5.50
C LEU A 78 -12.73 1.89 6.00
#